data_AF-A0A820PMF2-F1
#
_entry.id   AF-A0A820PMF2-F1
#
_cell.length_a   1.000
_cell.length_b   1.000
_cell.length_c   1.000
_cell.angle_alpha   90.00
_cell.angle_beta   90.00
_cell.angle_gamma   90.00
#
_symmetry.space_group_name_H-M   'P 1'
#
loop_
_entity.id
_entity.type
_entity.pdbx_description
1 polymer ?
#
loop_
_entity_poly.entity_id
_entity_poly.type
_entity_poly.pdbx_seq_one_letter_code
_entity_poly.pdbx_strand_id
1 'polypeptide(L)'
;NNIELDFYQYFDINLYRIQLQWIRTGTIAASLGDEERFNLNKHYNSTVQLINETLVFHQYPNSHTPIIENITNYDPLPFDVFFTDLSLNSEMSNFSSYFYQKKIFFGEGGARKPDYLYKNNSNSNETNYDNMPYCLILSRHLTLAPGQTIYLRYAFGVVIADDSRNFVYKYRKSNYTNNIISALQAESVYFHIDPSDQLNITNEMSYVFQREMNWHSTVLIQSTIYNEYFNVHLIPQGSAYLYLHGLDGAPRDLVLTSIVVNYLKPKLSKDILILIMSQQNSTTGQLPYSFAGNGMIADALGLHAKPSDLDIYFLWGLTEYISATGDTKFLFDTVQFYCSHQLNASNNTCNNGTVLEHAKLSYYHLITFIGIGESGLLKISDGDWDDGIVVSTCISPFGIKNLLSYKLTKEYGESIPNTQQALYVLPLISSIVKTVDEKFASQLLSHINSLKQALKKQFNGYYFNRAIFKNIFNKSVILSDLNLQA
;
A
#
# COMPACT_ATOMS: atom_id res chain seq x y z
N ASN A 1 -8.86 -47.01 27.45
CA ASN A 1 -8.29 -46.99 26.09
C ASN A 1 -7.88 -45.58 25.78
N ASN A 2 -6.58 -45.30 25.84
CA ASN A 2 -6.06 -44.05 25.34
C ASN A 2 -5.96 -44.14 23.82
N ILE A 3 -6.12 -43.01 23.13
CA ILE A 3 -5.90 -42.90 21.70
C ILE A 3 -4.52 -42.28 21.51
N GLU A 4 -3.67 -42.93 20.73
CA GLU A 4 -2.40 -42.37 20.25
C GLU A 4 -2.63 -41.70 18.90
N LEU A 5 -2.09 -40.49 18.73
CA LEU A 5 -2.28 -39.64 17.56
C LEU A 5 -0.94 -39.02 17.17
N ASP A 6 -0.64 -38.98 15.87
CA ASP A 6 0.39 -38.11 15.33
C ASP A 6 -0.28 -36.90 14.67
N PHE A 7 -0.03 -35.72 15.22
CA PHE A 7 -0.52 -34.45 14.71
C PHE A 7 0.58 -33.72 13.95
N TYR A 8 0.27 -33.22 12.76
CA TYR A 8 1.19 -32.45 11.93
C TYR A 8 0.57 -31.10 11.62
N GLN A 9 1.28 -30.02 11.95
CA GLN A 9 0.94 -28.68 11.49
C GLN A 9 1.97 -28.25 10.47
N TYR A 10 1.51 -27.69 9.36
CA TYR A 10 2.38 -27.12 8.34
C TYR A 10 2.08 -25.65 8.08
N PHE A 11 3.11 -24.95 7.61
CA PHE A 11 3.05 -23.61 7.03
C PHE A 11 3.73 -23.65 5.66
N ASP A 12 3.06 -23.13 4.63
CA ASP A 12 3.60 -23.10 3.28
C ASP A 12 4.46 -21.84 3.06
N ILE A 13 5.60 -21.98 2.37
CA ILE A 13 6.48 -20.87 2.01
C ILE A 13 6.23 -20.49 0.54
N ASN A 14 5.76 -19.26 0.34
CA ASN A 14 5.64 -18.67 -0.98
C ASN A 14 6.93 -17.93 -1.34
N LEU A 15 7.62 -18.36 -2.39
CA LEU A 15 8.82 -17.70 -2.90
C LEU A 15 8.51 -16.61 -3.94
N TYR A 16 7.25 -16.34 -4.27
CA TYR A 16 6.92 -15.24 -5.18
C TYR A 16 7.34 -13.91 -4.58
N ARG A 17 8.28 -13.25 -5.25
CA ARG A 17 8.65 -11.86 -4.94
C ARG A 17 7.71 -10.91 -5.65
N ILE A 18 7.15 -9.98 -4.91
CA ILE A 18 6.39 -8.88 -5.50
C ILE A 18 7.39 -7.99 -6.25
N GLN A 19 7.23 -7.93 -7.57
CA GLN A 19 8.02 -7.10 -8.48
C GLN A 19 7.08 -6.25 -9.33
N LEU A 20 7.50 -5.01 -9.60
CA LEU A 20 6.81 -4.08 -10.50
C LEU A 20 6.63 -4.69 -11.90
N GLN A 21 5.36 -4.86 -12.31
CA GLN A 21 4.94 -5.38 -13.61
C GLN A 21 3.67 -4.65 -14.08
N TRP A 22 3.83 -3.67 -14.97
CA TRP A 22 2.72 -2.85 -15.48
C TRP A 22 1.69 -3.62 -16.32
N ILE A 23 2.09 -4.76 -16.90
CA ILE A 23 1.23 -5.58 -17.76
C ILE A 23 1.22 -7.00 -17.19
N ARG A 24 0.19 -7.32 -16.40
CA ARG A 24 0.01 -8.67 -15.81
C ARG A 24 -1.41 -9.21 -15.96
N THR A 25 -2.33 -8.43 -16.53
CA THR A 25 -3.71 -8.88 -16.74
C THR A 25 -3.81 -9.83 -17.92
N GLY A 26 -4.61 -10.89 -17.78
CA GLY A 26 -4.72 -11.98 -18.76
C GLY A 26 -3.76 -13.13 -18.49
N THR A 27 -4.14 -14.34 -18.92
CA THR A 27 -3.45 -15.60 -18.58
C THR A 27 -2.00 -15.63 -19.03
N ILE A 28 -1.70 -15.12 -20.23
CA ILE A 28 -0.36 -15.14 -20.81
C ILE A 28 0.58 -14.14 -20.09
N ALA A 29 0.11 -12.91 -19.86
CA ALA A 29 0.90 -11.90 -19.16
C ALA A 29 1.16 -12.31 -17.70
N ALA A 30 0.16 -12.91 -17.05
CA ALA A 30 0.32 -13.47 -15.71
C ALA A 30 1.36 -14.59 -15.67
N SER A 31 1.33 -15.53 -16.62
CA SER A 31 2.29 -16.65 -16.63
C SER A 31 3.73 -16.20 -16.88
N LEU A 32 3.95 -15.25 -17.80
CA LEU A 32 5.28 -14.68 -18.05
C LEU A 32 5.77 -13.91 -16.83
N GLY A 33 4.89 -13.11 -16.23
CA GLY A 33 5.22 -12.36 -15.02
C GLY A 33 5.53 -13.25 -13.82
N ASP A 34 4.91 -14.42 -13.72
CA ASP A 34 5.24 -15.42 -12.70
C ASP A 34 6.62 -16.03 -12.90
N GLU A 35 6.98 -16.37 -14.15
CA GLU A 35 8.31 -16.87 -14.47
C GLU A 35 9.41 -15.84 -14.12
N GLU A 36 9.19 -14.56 -14.42
CA GLU A 36 10.10 -13.48 -14.03
C GLU A 36 10.27 -13.39 -12.50
N ARG A 37 9.16 -13.42 -11.75
CA ARG A 37 9.19 -13.39 -10.29
C ARG A 37 9.89 -14.61 -9.69
N PHE A 38 9.75 -15.78 -10.31
CA PHE A 38 10.50 -16.97 -9.90
C PHE A 38 11.98 -16.88 -10.23
N ASN A 39 12.32 -16.33 -11.40
CA ASN A 39 13.70 -16.14 -11.81
C ASN A 39 14.47 -15.23 -10.84
N LEU A 40 13.79 -14.28 -10.17
CA LEU A 40 14.41 -13.50 -9.09
C LEU A 40 14.96 -14.38 -7.96
N ASN A 41 14.33 -15.52 -7.65
CA ASN A 41 14.82 -16.42 -6.60
C ASN A 41 16.15 -17.09 -6.93
N LYS A 42 16.56 -17.13 -8.21
CA LYS A 42 17.88 -17.67 -8.62
C LYS A 42 19.04 -16.81 -8.09
N HIS A 43 18.75 -15.56 -7.70
CA HIS A 43 19.72 -14.67 -7.06
C HIS A 43 19.85 -14.93 -5.55
N TYR A 44 19.08 -15.84 -4.97
CA TYR A 44 19.08 -16.08 -3.54
C TYR A 44 19.35 -17.54 -3.24
N ASN A 45 20.10 -17.77 -2.18
CA ASN A 45 20.19 -19.09 -1.57
C ASN A 45 19.16 -19.15 -0.44
N SER A 46 18.48 -20.28 -0.34
CA SER A 46 17.42 -20.49 0.65
C SER A 46 17.84 -21.58 1.62
N THR A 47 17.59 -21.38 2.91
CA THR A 47 17.86 -22.38 3.95
C THR A 47 16.69 -22.47 4.91
N VAL A 48 16.52 -23.66 5.49
CA VAL A 48 15.62 -23.85 6.63
C VAL A 48 16.44 -24.38 7.80
N GLN A 49 16.33 -23.71 8.93
CA GLN A 49 17.05 -24.05 10.15
C GLN A 49 16.10 -24.15 11.33
N LEU A 50 16.42 -25.05 12.27
CA LEU A 50 15.75 -25.10 13.56
C LEU A 50 16.57 -24.28 14.56
N ILE A 51 16.05 -23.14 15.00
CA ILE A 51 16.72 -22.23 15.94
C ILE A 51 15.82 -22.05 17.15
N ASN A 52 16.28 -22.50 18.32
CA ASN A 52 15.53 -22.41 19.59
C ASN A 52 14.07 -22.89 19.44
N GLU A 53 13.86 -24.13 18.96
CA GLU A 53 12.51 -24.72 18.78
C GLU A 53 11.63 -24.05 17.71
N THR A 54 12.18 -23.14 16.93
CA THR A 54 11.50 -22.43 15.84
C THR A 54 12.12 -22.81 14.52
N LEU A 55 11.31 -23.28 13.56
CA LEU A 55 11.74 -23.42 12.18
C LEU A 55 11.80 -22.04 11.53
N VAL A 56 12.91 -21.73 10.88
CA VAL A 56 13.14 -20.46 10.21
C VAL A 56 13.54 -20.75 8.78
N PHE A 57 12.77 -20.20 7.84
CA PHE A 57 13.14 -20.11 6.44
C PHE A 57 13.80 -18.75 6.20
N HIS A 58 15.02 -18.78 5.68
CA HIS A 58 15.83 -17.61 5.42
C HIS A 58 16.31 -17.63 3.96
N GLN A 59 16.27 -16.47 3.30
CA GLN A 59 16.85 -16.26 1.98
C GLN A 59 17.96 -15.21 2.04
N TYR A 60 19.18 -15.62 1.71
CA TYR A 60 20.33 -14.71 1.64
C TYR A 60 20.69 -14.38 0.19
N PRO A 61 21.00 -13.11 -0.10
CA PRO A 61 21.57 -12.69 -1.37
C PRO A 61 22.80 -13.55 -1.76
N ASN A 62 22.86 -14.03 -3.00
CA ASN A 62 24.07 -14.60 -3.58
C ASN A 62 24.84 -13.56 -4.42
N SER A 63 25.97 -13.96 -5.03
CA SER A 63 26.85 -13.06 -5.81
C SER A 63 26.19 -12.38 -7.01
N HIS A 64 25.02 -12.84 -7.44
CA HIS A 64 24.25 -12.26 -8.55
C HIS A 64 23.14 -11.33 -8.08
N THR A 65 22.94 -11.17 -6.77
CA THR A 65 21.92 -10.26 -6.23
C THR A 65 22.37 -8.82 -6.44
N PRO A 66 21.48 -7.93 -6.91
CA PRO A 66 21.74 -6.50 -6.88
C PRO A 66 22.11 -6.06 -5.46
N ILE A 67 23.03 -5.09 -5.37
CA ILE A 67 23.46 -4.54 -4.09
C ILE A 67 22.23 -3.93 -3.40
N ILE A 68 22.01 -4.31 -2.14
CA ILE A 68 20.89 -3.91 -1.24
C ILE A 68 20.68 -2.40 -1.22
N GLU A 69 21.81 -1.71 -1.31
CA GLU A 69 21.96 -0.27 -1.33
C GLU A 69 21.38 0.41 -2.58
N ASN A 70 20.81 -0.33 -3.53
CA ASN A 70 20.21 0.24 -4.72
C ASN A 70 18.69 0.29 -4.63
N ILE A 71 18.14 1.30 -5.28
CA ILE A 71 16.72 1.37 -5.60
C ILE A 71 16.38 0.23 -6.56
N THR A 72 15.41 -0.60 -6.19
CA THR A 72 15.01 -1.77 -6.99
C THR A 72 13.49 -1.88 -7.08
N ASN A 73 13.02 -2.46 -8.19
CA ASN A 73 11.60 -2.64 -8.48
C ASN A 73 10.97 -3.85 -7.75
N TYR A 74 11.70 -4.42 -6.79
CA TYR A 74 11.32 -5.51 -5.88
C TYR A 74 12.13 -5.35 -4.58
N ASP A 75 11.80 -6.12 -3.56
CA ASP A 75 12.53 -6.14 -2.28
C ASP A 75 13.77 -7.07 -2.35
N PRO A 76 15.01 -6.54 -2.21
CA PRO A 76 16.22 -7.35 -2.24
C PRO A 76 16.48 -8.11 -0.93
N LEU A 77 15.83 -7.74 0.19
CA LEU A 77 16.04 -8.33 1.50
C LEU A 77 14.74 -8.93 2.05
N PRO A 78 14.41 -10.16 1.63
CA PRO A 78 13.20 -10.80 2.12
C PRO A 78 13.28 -11.03 3.63
N PHE A 79 12.14 -10.87 4.28
CA PHE A 79 11.97 -11.19 5.69
C PHE A 79 12.12 -12.69 5.95
N ASP A 80 12.60 -13.05 7.13
CA ASP A 80 12.61 -14.43 7.61
C ASP A 80 11.20 -14.89 7.91
N VAL A 81 10.84 -16.07 7.39
CA VAL A 81 9.57 -16.71 7.72
C VAL A 81 9.81 -17.69 8.86
N PHE A 82 9.08 -17.55 9.96
CA PHE A 82 9.22 -18.44 11.11
C PHE A 82 7.97 -19.27 11.36
N PHE A 83 8.15 -20.44 11.97
CA PHE A 83 7.09 -21.30 12.46
C PHE A 83 7.50 -21.96 13.78
N THR A 84 6.75 -21.70 14.84
CA THR A 84 7.07 -22.13 16.20
C THR A 84 5.89 -22.79 16.88
N ASP A 85 6.20 -23.73 17.77
CA ASP A 85 5.23 -24.38 18.63
C ASP A 85 5.17 -23.68 19.99
N LEU A 86 3.98 -23.16 20.32
CA LEU A 86 3.70 -22.44 21.56
C LEU A 86 2.99 -23.30 22.61
N SER A 87 2.77 -24.58 22.33
CA SER A 87 2.07 -25.53 23.21
C SER A 87 2.93 -26.01 24.37
N LEU A 88 4.21 -25.60 24.43
CA LEU A 88 5.16 -26.01 25.44
C LEU A 88 4.76 -25.49 26.83
N ASN A 89 4.30 -26.40 27.67
CA ASN A 89 4.26 -26.25 29.13
C ASN A 89 5.27 -27.23 29.75
N SER A 90 5.58 -27.08 31.04
CA SER A 90 6.57 -27.91 31.76
C SER A 90 6.29 -29.42 31.76
N GLU A 91 5.12 -29.86 31.27
CA GLU A 91 4.66 -31.25 31.27
C GLU A 91 4.61 -31.88 29.87
N MET A 92 4.79 -31.09 28.79
CA MET A 92 4.75 -31.58 27.41
C MET A 92 6.14 -31.49 26.77
N SER A 93 6.61 -32.60 26.20
CA SER A 93 7.88 -32.63 25.46
C SER A 93 7.84 -31.72 24.22
N ASN A 94 9.04 -31.41 23.71
CA ASN A 94 9.23 -30.76 22.41
C ASN A 94 8.52 -31.52 21.29
N PHE A 95 8.30 -30.86 20.15
CA PHE A 95 7.76 -31.51 18.95
C PHE A 95 8.60 -32.75 18.59
N SER A 96 7.96 -33.76 17.99
CA SER A 96 8.56 -35.09 17.80
C SER A 96 9.50 -35.13 16.59
N SER A 97 9.16 -34.42 15.51
CA SER A 97 9.97 -34.30 14.30
C SER A 97 9.60 -33.04 13.52
N TYR A 98 10.43 -32.68 12.54
CA TYR A 98 10.16 -31.56 11.63
C TYR A 98 10.53 -31.89 10.19
N PHE A 99 9.87 -31.23 9.24
CA PHE A 99 10.12 -31.34 7.80
C PHE A 99 10.09 -29.96 7.17
N TYR A 100 10.79 -29.80 6.04
CA TYR A 100 10.79 -28.52 5.35
C TYR A 100 10.79 -28.61 3.82
N GLN A 101 10.76 -29.81 3.25
CA GLN A 101 10.69 -30.02 1.81
C GLN A 101 9.33 -30.58 1.44
N LYS A 102 8.56 -29.84 0.64
CA LYS A 102 7.19 -30.22 0.25
C LYS A 102 7.16 -31.60 -0.41
N LYS A 103 8.03 -31.81 -1.39
CA LYS A 103 8.06 -33.06 -2.16
C LYS A 103 8.36 -34.27 -1.28
N ILE A 104 9.25 -34.13 -0.30
CA ILE A 104 9.60 -35.23 0.63
C ILE A 104 8.40 -35.59 1.51
N PHE A 105 7.70 -34.60 2.05
CA PHE A 105 6.61 -34.87 2.99
C PHE A 105 5.29 -35.21 2.28
N PHE A 106 4.85 -34.35 1.37
CA PHE A 106 3.57 -34.47 0.69
C PHE A 106 3.59 -35.45 -0.48
N GLY A 107 4.69 -35.50 -1.23
CA GLY A 107 4.80 -36.29 -2.46
C GLY A 107 3.65 -36.02 -3.44
N GLU A 108 3.21 -37.06 -4.13
CA GLU A 108 2.10 -36.97 -5.10
C GLU A 108 0.73 -36.88 -4.41
N GLY A 109 0.61 -37.43 -3.21
CA GLY A 109 -0.64 -37.44 -2.45
C GLY A 109 -1.04 -36.08 -1.87
N GLY A 110 -0.14 -35.11 -1.87
CA GLY A 110 -0.41 -33.73 -1.47
C GLY A 110 -0.77 -33.59 0.01
N ALA A 111 -1.32 -32.43 0.40
CA ALA A 111 -1.68 -32.14 1.78
C ALA A 111 -2.80 -33.04 2.34
N ARG A 112 -3.65 -33.61 1.49
CA ARG A 112 -4.75 -34.49 1.91
C ARG A 112 -4.29 -35.92 2.23
N LYS A 113 -3.23 -36.39 1.58
CA LYS A 113 -2.68 -37.74 1.78
C LYS A 113 -1.16 -37.72 1.64
N PRO A 114 -0.42 -37.14 2.60
CA PRO A 114 1.03 -36.96 2.47
C PRO A 114 1.75 -38.29 2.30
N ASP A 115 2.54 -38.44 1.24
CA ASP A 115 3.23 -39.70 0.92
C ASP A 115 4.11 -40.19 2.07
N TYR A 116 4.75 -39.30 2.84
CA TYR A 116 5.57 -39.65 4.01
C TYR A 116 4.82 -40.49 5.06
N LEU A 117 3.50 -40.27 5.21
CA LEU A 117 2.68 -40.98 6.20
C LEU A 117 2.18 -42.34 5.72
N TYR A 118 2.13 -42.56 4.40
CA TYR A 118 1.47 -43.73 3.81
C TYR A 118 2.40 -44.63 2.98
N LYS A 119 3.49 -44.07 2.45
CA LYS A 119 4.49 -44.79 1.64
C LYS A 119 5.75 -44.94 2.51
N ASN A 120 6.03 -46.17 2.94
CA ASN A 120 7.10 -46.51 3.90
C ASN A 120 8.56 -46.27 3.41
N ASN A 121 8.76 -45.54 2.31
CA ASN A 121 10.02 -45.02 1.79
C ASN A 121 9.73 -44.46 0.39
N SER A 122 9.49 -43.16 0.27
CA SER A 122 9.58 -42.49 -1.03
C SER A 122 10.91 -41.73 -1.10
N ASN A 123 11.99 -42.46 -1.38
CA ASN A 123 13.15 -41.87 -2.06
C ASN A 123 12.71 -41.50 -3.48
N SER A 124 11.89 -40.47 -3.63
CA SER A 124 11.60 -39.88 -4.92
C SER A 124 12.78 -38.98 -5.29
N ASN A 125 13.85 -39.59 -5.80
CA ASN A 125 15.02 -38.91 -6.38
C ASN A 125 14.68 -38.15 -7.70
N GLU A 126 13.41 -37.94 -8.01
CA GLU A 126 13.02 -37.15 -9.18
C GLU A 126 13.27 -35.67 -8.90
N THR A 127 14.31 -35.14 -9.54
CA THR A 127 14.61 -33.71 -9.63
C THR A 127 13.66 -33.03 -10.63
N ASN A 128 12.35 -33.02 -10.34
CA ASN A 128 11.49 -32.02 -10.97
C ASN A 128 11.71 -30.72 -10.19
N TYR A 129 12.15 -29.67 -10.90
CA TYR A 129 12.29 -28.33 -10.36
C TYR A 129 10.92 -27.87 -9.83
N ASP A 130 10.74 -27.96 -8.51
CA ASP A 130 9.65 -27.28 -7.83
C ASP A 130 10.10 -25.84 -7.57
N ASN A 131 9.37 -24.88 -8.12
CA ASN A 131 9.66 -23.45 -7.95
C ASN A 131 9.34 -22.96 -6.52
N MET A 132 8.65 -23.77 -5.70
CA MET A 132 8.35 -23.48 -4.29
C MET A 132 8.57 -24.72 -3.40
N PRO A 133 9.82 -25.20 -3.25
CA PRO A 133 10.07 -26.51 -2.67
C PRO A 133 9.93 -26.53 -1.13
N TYR A 134 9.78 -25.38 -0.49
CA TYR A 134 9.85 -25.25 0.97
C TYR A 134 8.47 -25.20 1.63
N CYS A 135 8.38 -25.84 2.78
CA CYS A 135 7.32 -25.68 3.77
C CYS A 135 7.96 -25.72 5.16
N LEU A 136 7.21 -25.47 6.22
CA LEU A 136 7.66 -25.66 7.60
C LEU A 136 6.66 -26.58 8.30
N ILE A 137 7.09 -27.77 8.71
CA ILE A 137 6.21 -28.79 9.30
C ILE A 137 6.73 -29.18 10.67
N LEU A 138 5.86 -29.16 11.66
CA LEU A 138 6.12 -29.65 13.02
C LEU A 138 5.16 -30.80 13.34
N SER A 139 5.67 -31.87 13.93
CA SER A 139 4.88 -33.02 14.34
C SER A 139 4.80 -33.18 15.86
N ARG A 140 3.72 -33.77 16.36
CA ARG A 140 3.55 -34.15 17.76
C ARG A 140 2.91 -35.51 17.88
N HIS A 141 3.51 -36.37 18.68
CA HIS A 141 2.86 -37.56 19.21
C HIS A 141 2.03 -37.20 20.44
N LEU A 142 0.77 -37.63 20.48
CA LEU A 142 -0.21 -37.24 21.49
C LEU A 142 -1.00 -38.45 21.98
N THR A 143 -1.09 -38.58 23.29
CA THR A 143 -1.91 -39.60 23.95
C THR A 143 -3.13 -38.93 24.60
N LEU A 144 -4.34 -39.33 24.21
CA LEU A 144 -5.59 -38.81 24.78
C LEU A 144 -6.40 -39.88 25.48
N ALA A 145 -6.75 -39.65 26.75
CA ALA A 145 -7.77 -40.42 27.44
C ALA A 145 -9.18 -40.11 26.91
N PRO A 146 -10.18 -40.99 27.10
CA PRO A 146 -11.55 -40.73 26.70
C PRO A 146 -12.09 -39.42 27.31
N GLY A 147 -12.54 -38.49 26.46
CA GLY A 147 -13.06 -37.19 26.87
C GLY A 147 -11.99 -36.13 27.17
N GLN A 148 -10.70 -36.47 27.10
CA GLN A 148 -9.62 -35.50 27.30
C GLN A 148 -9.51 -34.54 26.11
N THR A 149 -9.34 -33.25 26.40
CA THR A 149 -9.05 -32.21 25.41
C THR A 149 -7.66 -31.65 25.65
N ILE A 150 -6.93 -31.42 24.56
CA ILE A 150 -5.65 -30.71 24.56
C ILE A 150 -5.72 -29.53 23.59
N TYR A 151 -5.05 -28.45 23.93
CA TYR A 151 -4.99 -27.25 23.09
C TYR A 151 -3.58 -27.08 22.56
N LEU A 152 -3.43 -27.21 21.23
CA LEU A 152 -2.19 -26.92 20.54
C LEU A 152 -2.21 -25.49 20.02
N ARG A 153 -1.07 -24.80 20.16
CA ARG A 153 -0.89 -23.41 19.74
C ARG A 153 0.38 -23.30 18.93
N TYR A 154 0.28 -22.61 17.81
CA TYR A 154 1.39 -22.36 16.91
C TYR A 154 1.45 -20.86 16.60
N ALA A 155 2.65 -20.36 16.32
CA ALA A 155 2.82 -19.04 15.75
C ALA A 155 3.65 -19.13 14.47
N PHE A 156 3.22 -18.38 13.47
CA PHE A 156 3.93 -18.18 12.21
C PHE A 156 3.91 -16.69 11.88
N GLY A 157 4.84 -16.27 11.05
CA GLY A 157 4.90 -14.88 10.60
C GLY A 157 6.22 -14.58 9.93
N VAL A 158 6.44 -13.28 9.73
CA VAL A 158 7.65 -12.75 9.13
C VAL A 158 8.37 -11.83 10.12
N VAL A 159 9.70 -11.80 10.09
CA VAL A 159 10.54 -10.89 10.88
C VAL A 159 11.69 -10.39 10.00
N ILE A 160 12.24 -9.22 10.32
CA ILE A 160 13.45 -8.74 9.62
C ILE A 160 14.49 -9.86 9.71
N ALA A 161 15.25 -10.07 8.62
CA ALA A 161 16.25 -11.11 8.58
C ALA A 161 17.19 -11.01 9.80
N ASP A 162 17.47 -12.16 10.42
CA ASP A 162 18.32 -12.29 11.62
C ASP A 162 17.78 -11.67 12.94
N ASP A 163 16.61 -11.01 12.93
CA ASP A 163 16.01 -10.46 14.14
C ASP A 163 15.60 -11.55 15.16
N SER A 164 15.46 -11.13 16.42
CA SER A 164 15.04 -12.04 17.49
C SER A 164 13.57 -12.41 17.34
N ARG A 165 13.27 -13.72 17.36
CA ARG A 165 11.89 -14.24 17.47
C ARG A 165 11.43 -14.44 18.91
N ASN A 166 12.24 -14.10 19.91
CA ASN A 166 11.92 -14.39 21.32
C ASN A 166 10.61 -13.73 21.79
N PHE A 167 10.16 -12.66 21.11
CA PHE A 167 8.89 -12.01 21.41
C PHE A 167 7.69 -12.96 21.32
N VAL A 168 7.79 -14.08 20.57
CA VAL A 168 6.69 -15.04 20.42
C VAL A 168 6.47 -15.87 21.69
N TYR A 169 7.47 -16.03 22.55
CA TYR A 169 7.34 -16.90 23.73
C TYR A 169 6.42 -16.33 24.81
N LYS A 170 6.16 -15.02 24.79
CA LYS A 170 5.15 -14.42 25.68
C LYS A 170 3.74 -14.99 25.44
N TYR A 171 3.47 -15.51 24.23
CA TYR A 171 2.20 -16.11 23.83
C TYR A 171 2.03 -17.56 24.34
N ARG A 172 3.04 -18.18 24.97
CA ARG A 172 2.92 -19.52 25.59
C ARG A 172 1.99 -19.54 26.81
N LYS A 173 1.74 -18.41 27.46
CA LYS A 173 0.86 -18.34 28.66
C LYS A 173 -0.61 -18.58 28.29
N SER A 174 -1.35 -19.36 29.07
CA SER A 174 -2.74 -19.78 28.77
C SER A 174 -3.75 -18.62 28.73
N ASN A 175 -3.56 -17.58 29.55
CA ASN A 175 -4.46 -16.42 29.60
C ASN A 175 -4.28 -15.44 28.42
N TYR A 176 -3.31 -15.69 27.53
CA TYR A 176 -2.95 -14.71 26.50
C TYR A 176 -4.06 -14.51 25.47
N THR A 177 -4.84 -15.55 25.12
CA THR A 177 -5.95 -15.44 24.15
C THR A 177 -7.02 -14.44 24.60
N ASN A 178 -7.41 -14.47 25.89
CA ASN A 178 -8.38 -13.52 26.43
C ASN A 178 -7.83 -12.07 26.44
N ASN A 179 -6.53 -11.92 26.67
CA ASN A 179 -5.88 -10.61 26.60
C ASN A 179 -5.83 -10.08 25.16
N ILE A 180 -5.60 -10.92 24.15
CA ILE A 180 -5.65 -10.52 22.74
C ILE A 180 -7.06 -10.09 22.37
N ILE A 181 -8.07 -10.89 22.69
CA ILE A 181 -9.46 -10.55 22.36
C ILE A 181 -9.84 -9.22 23.00
N SER A 182 -9.48 -9.02 24.27
CA SER A 182 -9.73 -7.76 24.97
C SER A 182 -8.98 -6.58 24.34
N ALA A 183 -7.73 -6.79 23.91
CA ALA A 183 -6.95 -5.75 23.22
C ALA A 183 -7.56 -5.39 21.85
N LEU A 184 -7.95 -6.38 21.05
CA LEU A 184 -8.62 -6.16 19.76
C LEU A 184 -9.99 -5.48 19.93
N GLN A 185 -10.72 -5.83 20.98
CA GLN A 185 -11.97 -5.14 21.34
C GLN A 185 -11.73 -3.70 21.77
N ALA A 186 -10.64 -3.42 22.50
CA ALA A 186 -10.27 -2.06 22.89
C ALA A 186 -9.83 -1.20 21.69
N GLU A 187 -9.31 -1.82 20.62
CA GLU A 187 -8.98 -1.15 19.35
C GLU A 187 -10.16 -1.08 18.38
N SER A 188 -11.30 -1.73 18.69
CA SER A 188 -12.49 -1.69 17.84
C SER A 188 -13.11 -0.29 17.88
N VAL A 189 -13.47 0.22 16.70
CA VAL A 189 -14.09 1.54 16.59
C VAL A 189 -15.57 1.43 16.94
N TYR A 190 -16.02 2.29 17.84
CA TYR A 190 -17.42 2.42 18.18
C TYR A 190 -17.94 3.80 17.79
N PHE A 191 -18.92 3.81 16.89
CA PHE A 191 -19.58 5.05 16.48
C PHE A 191 -20.76 5.32 17.41
N HIS A 192 -20.71 6.46 18.08
CA HIS A 192 -21.85 6.94 18.86
C HIS A 192 -22.96 7.37 17.90
N ILE A 193 -24.12 6.75 18.01
CA ILE A 193 -25.35 7.16 17.34
C ILE A 193 -26.21 7.82 18.42
N ASP A 194 -26.47 9.12 18.28
CA ASP A 194 -27.32 9.84 19.23
C ASP A 194 -28.78 9.32 19.08
N PRO A 195 -29.38 8.74 20.13
CA PRO A 195 -30.77 8.30 20.07
C PRO A 195 -31.77 9.44 19.84
N SER A 196 -31.35 10.69 20.06
CA SER A 196 -32.16 11.90 19.86
C SER A 196 -32.10 12.43 18.42
N ASP A 197 -31.22 11.91 17.57
CA ASP A 197 -31.21 12.26 16.16
C ASP A 197 -32.52 11.80 15.50
N GLN A 198 -33.18 12.74 14.81
CA GLN A 198 -34.50 12.59 14.17
C GLN A 198 -34.56 11.52 13.06
N LEU A 199 -33.49 10.74 12.88
CA LEU A 199 -33.32 9.78 11.79
C LEU A 199 -34.12 8.48 11.97
N ASN A 200 -34.92 8.33 13.04
CA ASN A 200 -35.70 7.11 13.34
C ASN A 200 -34.85 5.83 13.16
N ILE A 201 -33.60 5.86 13.60
CA ILE A 201 -32.70 4.72 13.47
C ILE A 201 -33.20 3.66 14.45
N THR A 202 -33.70 2.55 13.91
CA THR A 202 -34.11 1.40 14.71
C THR A 202 -32.87 0.76 15.35
N ASN A 203 -33.07 0.06 16.48
CA ASN A 203 -31.99 -0.71 17.11
C ASN A 203 -31.29 -1.67 16.14
N GLU A 204 -32.01 -2.18 15.14
CA GLU A 204 -31.47 -3.04 14.08
C GLU A 204 -30.53 -2.27 13.13
N MET A 205 -30.92 -1.07 12.68
CA MET A 205 -30.06 -0.23 11.85
C MET A 205 -28.81 0.22 12.61
N SER A 206 -28.94 0.56 13.89
CA SER A 206 -27.79 0.89 14.75
C SER A 206 -26.83 -0.30 14.87
N TYR A 207 -27.34 -1.53 15.03
CA TYR A 207 -26.52 -2.73 15.09
C TYR A 207 -25.78 -2.99 13.77
N VAL A 208 -26.47 -2.93 12.64
CA VAL A 208 -25.85 -3.13 11.32
C VAL A 208 -24.79 -2.07 11.07
N PHE A 209 -25.09 -0.79 11.34
CA PHE A 209 -24.11 0.28 11.20
C PHE A 209 -22.86 0.03 12.06
N GLN A 210 -23.02 -0.30 13.34
CA GLN A 210 -21.86 -0.55 14.20
C GLN A 210 -21.05 -1.76 13.74
N ARG A 211 -21.73 -2.81 13.26
CA ARG A 211 -21.07 -3.99 12.69
C ARG A 211 -20.22 -3.63 11.48
N GLU A 212 -20.80 -2.92 10.51
CA GLU A 212 -20.09 -2.53 9.28
C GLU A 212 -18.92 -1.60 9.60
N MET A 213 -19.13 -0.61 10.47
CA MET A 213 -18.07 0.31 10.84
C MET A 213 -16.90 -0.36 11.57
N ASN A 214 -17.18 -1.29 12.48
CA ASN A 214 -16.14 -2.07 13.14
C ASN A 214 -15.42 -2.99 12.14
N TRP A 215 -16.15 -3.65 11.24
CA TRP A 215 -15.55 -4.49 10.21
C TRP A 215 -14.63 -3.68 9.28
N HIS A 216 -15.11 -2.58 8.73
CA HIS A 216 -14.34 -1.73 7.80
C HIS A 216 -13.10 -1.14 8.44
N SER A 217 -13.22 -0.57 9.65
CA SER A 217 -12.06 0.00 10.37
C SER A 217 -11.03 -1.06 10.76
N THR A 218 -11.49 -2.23 11.21
CA THR A 218 -10.60 -3.34 11.58
C THR A 218 -9.83 -3.83 10.36
N VAL A 219 -10.53 -4.11 9.24
CA VAL A 219 -9.88 -4.56 8.00
C VAL A 219 -8.87 -3.52 7.51
N LEU A 220 -9.24 -2.24 7.53
CA LEU A 220 -8.38 -1.15 7.11
C LEU A 220 -7.09 -1.08 7.94
N ILE A 221 -7.18 -1.06 9.27
CA ILE A 221 -6.02 -0.97 10.16
C ILE A 221 -5.18 -2.25 10.10
N GLN A 222 -5.79 -3.43 10.01
CA GLN A 222 -5.07 -4.70 9.92
C GLN A 222 -4.29 -4.86 8.62
N SER A 223 -4.61 -4.08 7.59
CA SER A 223 -3.90 -4.07 6.32
C SER A 223 -2.58 -3.27 6.38
N THR A 224 -2.23 -2.74 7.55
CA THR A 224 -0.98 -1.99 7.74
C THR A 224 0.24 -2.87 7.47
N ILE A 225 1.13 -2.37 6.62
CA ILE A 225 2.46 -2.93 6.39
C ILE A 225 3.54 -1.93 6.80
N TYR A 226 4.78 -2.38 6.88
CA TYR A 226 5.94 -1.54 7.11
C TYR A 226 6.78 -1.47 5.83
N ASN A 227 7.14 -0.26 5.41
CA ASN A 227 8.06 -0.03 4.30
C ASN A 227 9.44 0.30 4.87
N GLU A 228 10.42 -0.57 4.65
CA GLU A 228 11.77 -0.43 5.22
C GLU A 228 12.55 0.72 4.59
N TYR A 229 12.47 0.91 3.27
CA TYR A 229 13.18 1.97 2.56
C TYR A 229 12.81 3.36 3.09
N PHE A 230 11.51 3.61 3.28
CA PHE A 230 11.00 4.88 3.78
C PHE A 230 10.87 4.91 5.31
N ASN A 231 11.08 3.79 6.00
CA ASN A 231 10.97 3.63 7.45
C ASN A 231 9.62 4.15 8.03
N VAL A 232 8.52 3.68 7.43
CA VAL A 232 7.15 4.14 7.75
C VAL A 232 6.15 3.00 7.68
N HIS A 233 5.07 3.11 8.46
CA HIS A 233 3.90 2.26 8.28
C HIS A 233 2.93 2.87 7.28
N LEU A 234 2.30 2.02 6.48
CA LEU A 234 1.27 2.44 5.53
C LEU A 234 0.18 1.39 5.41
N ILE A 235 -0.95 1.78 4.87
CA ILE A 235 -1.95 0.85 4.34
C ILE A 235 -1.78 0.86 2.82
N PRO A 236 -1.38 -0.28 2.22
CA PRO A 236 -1.20 -0.35 0.78
C PRO A 236 -2.56 -0.34 0.06
N GLN A 237 -2.57 0.03 -1.20
CA GLN A 237 -3.74 0.00 -2.07
C GLN A 237 -4.23 -1.46 -2.31
N GLY A 238 -3.33 -2.43 -2.16
CA GLY A 238 -3.67 -3.85 -2.27
C GLY A 238 -4.17 -4.24 -3.66
N SER A 239 -5.00 -5.28 -3.72
CA SER A 239 -5.73 -5.72 -4.94
C SER A 239 -4.81 -5.81 -6.17
N ALA A 240 -5.28 -5.36 -7.33
CA ALA A 240 -4.53 -5.37 -8.58
C ALA A 240 -3.24 -4.53 -8.53
N TYR A 241 -3.19 -3.43 -7.79
CA TYR A 241 -2.00 -2.59 -7.73
C TYR A 241 -0.84 -3.32 -7.05
N LEU A 242 -1.02 -3.72 -5.79
CA LEU A 242 0.08 -4.36 -5.07
C LEU A 242 0.29 -5.82 -5.51
N TYR A 243 -0.78 -6.63 -5.55
CA TYR A 243 -0.61 -8.07 -5.74
C TYR A 243 -0.39 -8.46 -7.22
N LEU A 244 -0.98 -7.72 -8.16
CA LEU A 244 -0.71 -7.92 -9.59
C LEU A 244 0.46 -7.04 -10.03
N HIS A 245 0.34 -5.71 -10.00
CA HIS A 245 1.37 -4.85 -10.57
C HIS A 245 2.62 -4.70 -9.71
N GLY A 246 2.59 -5.08 -8.43
CA GLY A 246 3.75 -4.95 -7.55
C GLY A 246 4.11 -3.53 -7.18
N LEU A 247 3.11 -2.66 -7.10
CA LEU A 247 3.25 -1.25 -6.77
C LEU A 247 2.08 -0.77 -5.93
N ASP A 248 2.28 0.31 -5.20
CA ASP A 248 1.21 1.14 -4.68
C ASP A 248 1.09 2.37 -5.57
N GLY A 249 -0.14 2.69 -5.96
CA GLY A 249 -0.45 3.70 -6.96
C GLY A 249 -0.30 5.13 -6.45
N ALA A 250 -1.16 6.00 -6.99
CA ALA A 250 -1.08 7.44 -6.79
C ALA A 250 -1.11 7.84 -5.31
N PRO A 251 -0.24 8.77 -4.87
CA PRO A 251 -0.29 9.36 -3.53
C PRO A 251 -1.69 9.85 -3.10
N ARG A 252 -2.57 10.19 -4.04
CA ARG A 252 -3.97 10.52 -3.73
C ARG A 252 -4.75 9.38 -3.09
N ASP A 253 -4.49 8.13 -3.46
CA ASP A 253 -5.17 6.96 -2.89
C ASP A 253 -4.73 6.72 -1.44
N LEU A 254 -3.44 6.98 -1.17
CA LEU A 254 -2.90 7.03 0.18
C LEU A 254 -3.52 8.17 1.01
N VAL A 255 -3.75 9.34 0.41
CA VAL A 255 -4.44 10.46 1.08
C VAL A 255 -5.89 10.11 1.41
N LEU A 256 -6.64 9.52 0.48
CA LEU A 256 -8.02 9.10 0.73
C LEU A 256 -8.11 8.13 1.91
N THR A 257 -7.11 7.25 2.02
CA THR A 257 -6.95 6.36 3.18
C THR A 257 -6.57 7.13 4.46
N SER A 258 -5.59 8.04 4.38
CA SER A 258 -5.08 8.79 5.53
C SER A 258 -6.13 9.68 6.18
N ILE A 259 -7.04 10.26 5.38
CA ILE A 259 -8.16 11.09 5.87
C ILE A 259 -9.07 10.30 6.81
N VAL A 260 -9.37 9.04 6.47
CA VAL A 260 -10.16 8.16 7.34
C VAL A 260 -9.36 7.76 8.57
N VAL A 261 -8.08 7.40 8.38
CA VAL A 261 -7.18 6.92 9.44
C VAL A 261 -6.84 8.00 10.45
N ASN A 262 -6.96 9.29 10.11
CA ASN A 262 -6.82 10.41 11.05
C ASN A 262 -7.66 10.22 12.33
N TYR A 263 -8.87 9.69 12.19
CA TYR A 263 -9.81 9.51 13.30
C TYR A 263 -9.63 8.18 14.04
N LEU A 264 -8.87 7.25 13.46
CA LEU A 264 -8.73 5.88 13.97
C LEU A 264 -7.35 5.64 14.58
N LYS A 265 -6.29 6.04 13.86
CA LYS A 265 -4.90 5.81 14.22
C LYS A 265 -4.03 6.97 13.69
N PRO A 266 -4.11 8.17 14.30
CA PRO A 266 -3.41 9.38 13.83
C PRO A 266 -1.93 9.18 13.48
N LYS A 267 -1.20 8.39 14.29
CA LYS A 267 0.21 8.09 14.03
C LYS A 267 0.44 7.38 12.70
N LEU A 268 -0.45 6.45 12.32
CA LEU A 268 -0.38 5.78 11.02
C LEU A 268 -0.68 6.75 9.89
N SER A 269 -1.63 7.67 10.06
CA SER A 269 -1.88 8.73 9.06
C SER A 269 -0.67 9.64 8.88
N LYS A 270 0.00 10.01 9.99
CA LYS A 270 1.25 10.77 9.96
C LYS A 270 2.34 10.04 9.17
N ASP A 271 2.53 8.74 9.41
CA ASP A 271 3.49 7.91 8.67
C ASP A 271 3.17 7.89 7.16
N ILE A 272 1.89 7.83 6.77
CA ILE A 272 1.46 7.91 5.35
C ILE A 272 1.80 9.28 4.73
N LEU A 273 1.60 10.38 5.46
CA LEU A 273 1.98 11.71 4.96
C LEU A 273 3.51 11.85 4.83
N ILE A 274 4.27 11.29 5.77
CA ILE A 274 5.73 11.20 5.68
C ILE A 274 6.14 10.44 4.42
N LEU A 275 5.53 9.28 4.16
CA LEU A 275 5.78 8.49 2.94
C LEU A 275 5.57 9.31 1.66
N ILE A 276 4.48 10.09 1.58
CA ILE A 276 4.18 10.92 0.40
C ILE A 276 5.26 12.00 0.22
N MET A 277 5.61 12.70 1.31
CA MET A 277 6.66 13.73 1.29
C MET A 277 8.02 13.14 0.91
N SER A 278 8.33 11.92 1.38
CA SER A 278 9.58 11.22 1.06
C SER A 278 9.72 10.77 -0.38
N GLN A 279 8.64 10.85 -1.16
CA GLN A 279 8.66 10.61 -2.60
C GLN A 279 8.77 11.92 -3.41
N GLN A 280 8.66 13.08 -2.77
CA GLN A 280 8.67 14.37 -3.46
C GLN A 280 10.06 14.74 -3.99
N ASN A 281 10.12 15.27 -5.21
CA ASN A 281 11.34 15.82 -5.78
C ASN A 281 11.69 17.16 -5.13
N SER A 282 12.89 17.29 -4.54
CA SER A 282 13.31 18.52 -3.83
C SER A 282 13.47 19.76 -4.71
N THR A 283 13.61 19.59 -6.04
CA THR A 283 13.89 20.68 -6.97
C THR A 283 12.61 21.16 -7.65
N THR A 284 11.77 20.23 -8.11
CA THR A 284 10.54 20.58 -8.82
C THR A 284 9.30 20.63 -7.92
N GLY A 285 9.35 19.99 -6.75
CA GLY A 285 8.18 19.77 -5.90
C GLY A 285 7.24 18.67 -6.40
N GLN A 286 7.56 18.01 -7.50
CA GLN A 286 6.72 16.99 -8.11
C GLN A 286 6.61 15.74 -7.23
N LEU A 287 5.40 15.20 -7.10
CA LEU A 287 5.13 13.86 -6.56
C LEU A 287 5.04 12.83 -7.70
N PRO A 288 5.61 11.62 -7.53
CA PRO A 288 5.51 10.55 -8.51
C PRO A 288 4.12 9.90 -8.51
N TYR A 289 3.79 9.20 -9.59
CA TYR A 289 2.52 8.48 -9.69
C TYR A 289 2.48 7.21 -8.84
N SER A 290 3.60 6.52 -8.67
CA SER A 290 3.61 5.30 -7.85
C SER A 290 4.95 5.06 -7.21
N PHE A 291 4.95 4.14 -6.23
CA PHE A 291 6.15 3.53 -5.70
C PHE A 291 6.05 2.00 -5.68
N ALA A 292 7.19 1.33 -5.72
CA ALA A 292 7.30 -0.12 -5.79
C ALA A 292 8.60 -0.61 -5.16
N GLY A 293 8.62 -1.90 -4.77
CA GLY A 293 9.82 -2.58 -4.30
C GLY A 293 10.57 -1.82 -3.21
N ASN A 294 11.89 -1.72 -3.36
CA ASN A 294 12.78 -1.01 -2.46
C ASN A 294 13.03 0.41 -2.97
N GLY A 295 12.16 1.33 -2.58
CA GLY A 295 12.32 2.77 -2.83
C GLY A 295 12.15 3.21 -4.29
N MET A 296 11.68 2.35 -5.19
CA MET A 296 11.49 2.75 -6.59
C MET A 296 10.24 3.62 -6.72
N ILE A 297 10.37 4.75 -7.42
CA ILE A 297 9.23 5.52 -7.93
C ILE A 297 9.00 5.24 -9.42
N ALA A 298 7.76 5.31 -9.89
CA ALA A 298 7.43 5.04 -11.27
C ALA A 298 6.24 5.87 -11.79
N ASP A 299 6.06 5.88 -13.11
CA ASP A 299 5.16 6.79 -13.85
C ASP A 299 4.25 6.08 -14.86
N ALA A 300 3.98 4.79 -14.65
CA ALA A 300 3.15 3.97 -15.53
C ALA A 300 3.63 3.97 -17.00
N LEU A 301 4.91 3.67 -17.22
CA LEU A 301 5.55 3.68 -18.55
C LEU A 301 5.46 5.07 -19.22
N GLY A 302 5.54 6.14 -18.44
CA GLY A 302 5.42 7.53 -18.89
C GLY A 302 3.99 8.03 -19.14
N LEU A 303 2.96 7.20 -18.96
CA LEU A 303 1.57 7.60 -19.12
C LEU A 303 1.13 8.59 -18.02
N HIS A 304 1.66 8.42 -16.81
CA HIS A 304 1.39 9.28 -15.65
C HIS A 304 2.67 9.93 -15.15
N ALA A 305 3.44 10.50 -16.07
CA ALA A 305 4.67 11.23 -15.74
C ALA A 305 4.40 12.61 -15.13
N LYS A 306 3.20 13.16 -15.28
CA LYS A 306 2.82 14.51 -14.83
C LYS A 306 1.35 14.57 -14.34
N PRO A 307 0.93 13.69 -13.41
CA PRO A 307 -0.42 13.75 -12.88
C PRO A 307 -0.65 15.12 -12.22
N SER A 308 -1.79 15.74 -12.50
CA SER A 308 -2.02 17.16 -12.20
C SER A 308 -2.71 17.41 -10.86
N ASP A 309 -3.12 16.36 -10.16
CA ASP A 309 -3.94 16.40 -8.94
C ASP A 309 -3.14 16.14 -7.65
N LEU A 310 -1.99 15.45 -7.74
CA LEU A 310 -1.29 14.91 -6.56
C LEU A 310 -0.90 15.98 -5.53
N ASP A 311 -0.47 17.17 -5.96
CA ASP A 311 -0.13 18.26 -5.04
C ASP A 311 -1.34 18.69 -4.18
N ILE A 312 -2.52 18.77 -4.80
CA ILE A 312 -3.74 19.19 -4.13
C ILE A 312 -4.19 18.12 -3.15
N TYR A 313 -4.08 16.84 -3.52
CA TYR A 313 -4.37 15.74 -2.61
C TYR A 313 -3.41 15.73 -1.42
N PHE A 314 -2.11 15.90 -1.62
CA PHE A 314 -1.17 15.99 -0.49
C PHE A 314 -1.54 17.15 0.46
N LEU A 315 -1.80 18.34 -0.09
CA LEU A 315 -2.24 19.49 0.71
C LEU A 315 -3.56 19.23 1.45
N TRP A 316 -4.48 18.46 0.85
CA TRP A 316 -5.72 18.04 1.49
C TRP A 316 -5.46 17.09 2.67
N GLY A 317 -4.66 16.04 2.46
CA GLY A 317 -4.31 15.08 3.51
C GLY A 317 -3.63 15.75 4.71
N LEU A 318 -2.70 16.68 4.45
CA LEU A 318 -2.05 17.46 5.51
C LEU A 318 -3.04 18.34 6.28
N THR A 319 -3.97 18.98 5.55
CA THR A 319 -5.02 19.81 6.15
C THR A 319 -5.91 19.00 7.07
N GLU A 320 -6.40 17.85 6.60
CA GLU A 320 -7.29 16.98 7.37
C GLU A 320 -6.57 16.40 8.59
N TYR A 321 -5.30 15.99 8.46
CA TYR A 321 -4.52 15.49 9.60
C TYR A 321 -4.38 16.54 10.70
N ILE A 322 -3.93 17.75 10.36
CA ILE A 322 -3.74 18.82 11.36
C ILE A 322 -5.09 19.22 11.96
N SER A 323 -6.14 19.31 11.15
CA SER A 323 -7.47 19.70 11.63
C SER A 323 -8.09 18.65 12.57
N ALA A 324 -7.95 17.36 12.24
CA ALA A 324 -8.50 16.27 13.06
C ALA A 324 -7.70 16.02 14.34
N THR A 325 -6.37 16.25 14.33
CA THR A 325 -5.48 15.90 15.46
C THR A 325 -5.06 17.10 16.31
N GLY A 326 -5.10 18.31 15.75
CA GLY A 326 -4.50 19.50 16.36
C GLY A 326 -2.97 19.52 16.37
N ASP A 327 -2.29 18.56 15.71
CA ASP A 327 -0.82 18.45 15.69
C ASP A 327 -0.16 19.47 14.74
N THR A 328 -0.27 20.76 15.08
CA THR A 328 0.35 21.85 14.32
C THR A 328 1.89 21.81 14.36
N LYS A 329 2.47 21.12 15.34
CA LYS A 329 3.93 20.94 15.45
C LYS A 329 4.47 20.11 14.29
N PHE A 330 3.65 19.24 13.70
CA PHE A 330 4.04 18.45 12.54
C PHE A 330 4.55 19.30 11.37
N LEU A 331 4.06 20.54 11.20
CA LEU A 331 4.54 21.46 10.16
C LEU A 331 6.06 21.73 10.23
N PHE A 332 6.68 21.52 11.40
CA PHE A 332 8.10 21.75 11.65
C PHE A 332 8.93 20.47 11.70
N ASP A 333 8.30 19.30 11.63
CA ASP A 333 9.03 18.04 11.57
C ASP A 333 9.81 17.97 10.25
N THR A 334 11.03 17.46 10.32
CA THR A 334 11.90 17.29 9.15
C THR A 334 11.59 15.96 8.48
N VAL A 335 11.36 16.01 7.17
CA VAL A 335 11.17 14.85 6.30
C VAL A 335 12.19 14.92 5.16
N GLN A 336 12.75 13.78 4.80
CA GLN A 336 13.70 13.69 3.68
C GLN A 336 12.92 13.74 2.36
N PHE A 337 13.43 14.46 1.35
CA PHE A 337 12.94 14.37 -0.03
C PHE A 337 13.40 13.07 -0.70
N TYR A 338 12.79 12.74 -1.83
CA TYR A 338 13.19 11.57 -2.60
C TYR A 338 14.63 11.69 -3.11
N CYS A 339 15.38 10.60 -2.97
CA CYS A 339 16.81 10.57 -3.23
C CYS A 339 17.14 9.40 -4.15
N SER A 340 17.23 9.65 -5.47
CA SER A 340 17.52 8.61 -6.47
C SER A 340 18.94 8.02 -6.39
N HIS A 341 19.81 8.57 -5.54
CA HIS A 341 21.23 8.25 -5.43
C HIS A 341 21.66 7.92 -4.00
N GLN A 342 20.94 7.02 -3.35
CA GLN A 342 21.42 6.28 -2.18
C GLN A 342 21.86 4.91 -2.74
N LEU A 343 23.11 4.43 -2.60
CA LEU A 343 23.96 4.49 -1.40
C LEU A 343 25.50 4.49 -1.66
N ASN A 344 26.01 4.88 -2.85
CA ASN A 344 27.46 4.81 -3.17
C ASN A 344 28.19 6.14 -3.43
N ALA A 345 27.80 7.24 -2.77
CA ALA A 345 28.57 8.48 -2.83
C ALA A 345 28.76 9.08 -1.44
N SER A 346 30.02 9.13 -1.01
CA SER A 346 30.52 9.65 0.27
C SER A 346 30.21 11.14 0.54
N ASN A 347 29.48 11.82 -0.36
CA ASN A 347 29.05 13.22 -0.23
C ASN A 347 27.54 13.45 -0.52
N ASN A 348 26.72 12.40 -0.69
CA ASN A 348 25.30 12.56 -1.00
C ASN A 348 24.47 12.78 0.28
N THR A 349 24.31 14.04 0.67
CA THR A 349 23.24 14.42 1.61
C THR A 349 21.95 14.53 0.82
N CYS A 350 20.99 13.65 1.08
CA CYS A 350 19.65 13.82 0.57
C CYS A 350 19.05 15.10 1.17
N ASN A 351 18.38 15.89 0.35
CA ASN A 351 17.77 17.12 0.82
C ASN A 351 16.70 16.78 1.85
N ASN A 352 16.66 17.56 2.91
CA ASN A 352 15.63 17.50 3.94
C ASN A 352 14.82 18.79 3.91
N GLY A 353 13.53 18.69 4.18
CA GLY A 353 12.64 19.83 4.35
C GLY A 353 11.73 19.62 5.54
N THR A 354 11.30 20.72 6.14
CA THR A 354 10.15 20.70 7.05
C THR A 354 8.89 20.33 6.28
N VAL A 355 7.89 19.77 6.95
CA VAL A 355 6.57 19.51 6.34
C VAL A 355 5.98 20.78 5.69
N LEU A 356 6.20 21.96 6.29
CA LEU A 356 5.82 23.24 5.69
C LEU A 356 6.54 23.52 4.36
N GLU A 357 7.82 23.16 4.23
CA GLU A 357 8.57 23.30 2.98
C GLU A 357 8.08 22.34 1.89
N HIS A 358 7.72 21.10 2.26
CA HIS A 358 7.04 20.18 1.34
C HIS A 358 5.70 20.77 0.83
N ALA A 359 4.89 21.35 1.73
CA ALA A 359 3.63 22.02 1.36
C ALA A 359 3.86 23.21 0.42
N LYS A 360 4.89 24.03 0.68
CA LYS A 360 5.29 25.15 -0.19
C LYS A 360 5.72 24.67 -1.56
N LEU A 361 6.51 23.59 -1.63
CA LEU A 361 6.97 23.02 -2.89
C LEU A 361 5.84 22.38 -3.69
N SER A 362 4.87 21.72 -3.05
CA SER A 362 3.68 21.22 -3.73
C SER A 362 2.83 22.36 -4.30
N TYR A 363 2.64 23.45 -3.56
CA TYR A 363 1.95 24.62 -4.10
C TYR A 363 2.72 25.27 -5.26
N TYR A 364 4.04 25.37 -5.14
CA TYR A 364 4.90 25.86 -6.21
C TYR A 364 4.80 24.98 -7.46
N HIS A 365 4.87 23.65 -7.30
CA HIS A 365 4.69 22.71 -8.41
C HIS A 365 3.32 22.87 -9.08
N LEU A 366 2.25 22.94 -8.28
CA LEU A 366 0.88 23.14 -8.75
C LEU A 366 0.71 24.41 -9.60
N ILE A 367 1.29 25.53 -9.18
CA ILE A 367 1.09 26.81 -9.88
C ILE A 367 2.10 27.01 -11.02
N THR A 368 3.35 26.57 -10.85
CA THR A 368 4.43 26.84 -11.82
C THR A 368 4.56 25.76 -12.89
N PHE A 369 4.39 24.48 -12.52
CA PHE A 369 4.61 23.36 -13.44
C PHE A 369 3.30 22.80 -13.98
N ILE A 370 2.32 22.50 -13.11
CA ILE A 370 0.97 22.13 -13.56
C ILE A 370 0.33 23.37 -14.19
N GLY A 371 0.18 24.45 -13.43
CA GLY A 371 -0.22 25.76 -13.89
C GLY A 371 -1.68 25.91 -14.29
N ILE A 372 -2.02 27.12 -14.70
CA ILE A 372 -3.38 27.54 -15.08
C ILE A 372 -3.43 27.66 -16.61
N GLY A 373 -4.48 27.11 -17.23
CA GLY A 373 -4.70 27.16 -18.67
C GLY A 373 -5.37 28.45 -19.14
N GLU A 374 -5.63 28.53 -20.44
CA GLU A 374 -6.16 29.72 -21.12
C GLU A 374 -7.55 30.13 -20.61
N SER A 375 -8.36 29.18 -20.13
CA SER A 375 -9.69 29.47 -19.60
C SER A 375 -9.66 29.90 -18.14
N GLY A 376 -8.49 29.90 -17.50
CA GLY A 376 -8.29 30.26 -16.10
C GLY A 376 -8.53 29.11 -15.13
N LEU A 377 -8.51 27.86 -15.60
CA LEU A 377 -8.64 26.64 -14.78
C LEU A 377 -7.28 25.98 -14.61
N LEU A 378 -7.12 25.09 -13.63
CA LEU A 378 -5.90 24.27 -13.54
C LEU A 378 -5.77 23.34 -14.74
N LYS A 379 -4.54 23.16 -15.23
CA LYS A 379 -4.25 22.24 -16.33
C LYS A 379 -4.46 20.78 -15.91
N ILE A 380 -4.92 19.94 -16.85
CA ILE A 380 -5.16 18.50 -16.63
C ILE A 380 -3.90 17.64 -16.83
N SER A 381 -2.93 18.14 -17.59
CA SER A 381 -1.73 17.41 -17.97
C SER A 381 -2.01 15.99 -18.50
N ASP A 382 -1.32 14.95 -18.03
CA ASP A 382 -1.60 13.57 -18.48
C ASP A 382 -2.71 12.83 -17.74
N GLY A 383 -3.30 13.47 -16.73
CA GLY A 383 -4.41 12.93 -15.97
C GLY A 383 -4.72 13.80 -14.76
N ASP A 384 -5.96 13.70 -14.31
CA ASP A 384 -6.35 14.13 -12.96
C ASP A 384 -6.69 12.87 -12.14
N TRP A 385 -7.65 12.94 -11.22
CA TRP A 385 -8.06 11.77 -10.44
C TRP A 385 -8.47 10.58 -11.31
N ASP A 386 -9.04 10.83 -12.49
CA ASP A 386 -9.31 9.80 -13.48
C ASP A 386 -8.06 9.60 -14.36
N ASP A 387 -7.30 8.54 -14.07
CA ASP A 387 -6.10 8.15 -14.83
C ASP A 387 -6.38 7.99 -16.33
N GLY A 388 -7.55 7.47 -16.67
CA GLY A 388 -7.90 7.20 -18.05
C GLY A 388 -8.26 8.46 -18.83
N ILE A 389 -8.59 9.58 -18.18
CA ILE A 389 -9.39 10.64 -18.82
C ILE A 389 -8.76 11.19 -20.10
N VAL A 390 -7.45 11.42 -20.12
CA VAL A 390 -6.75 11.99 -21.29
C VAL A 390 -6.48 10.91 -22.34
N VAL A 391 -5.91 9.77 -21.92
CA VAL A 391 -5.53 8.66 -22.81
C VAL A 391 -6.77 8.06 -23.48
N SER A 392 -7.74 7.61 -22.68
CA SER A 392 -8.96 6.96 -23.17
C SER A 392 -9.79 7.89 -24.07
N THR A 393 -9.88 9.17 -23.72
CA THR A 393 -10.65 10.14 -24.52
C THR A 393 -9.94 10.48 -25.82
N CYS A 394 -8.64 10.74 -25.80
CA CYS A 394 -7.93 11.15 -27.01
C CYS A 394 -7.62 9.99 -27.98
N ILE A 395 -7.62 8.74 -27.52
CA ILE A 395 -7.16 7.57 -28.30
C ILE A 395 -8.32 6.58 -28.60
N SER A 396 -9.54 6.78 -28.09
CA SER A 396 -10.67 5.87 -28.32
C SER A 396 -11.07 5.76 -29.81
N PRO A 397 -11.18 4.53 -30.37
CA PRO A 397 -11.50 4.31 -31.78
C PRO A 397 -12.98 4.51 -32.18
N PHE A 398 -13.92 4.71 -31.23
CA PHE A 398 -15.36 4.57 -31.51
C PHE A 398 -16.27 5.79 -31.23
N GLY A 399 -15.76 6.95 -30.84
CA GLY A 399 -16.64 8.10 -30.59
C GLY A 399 -16.04 9.43 -31.00
N ILE A 400 -16.63 10.14 -31.96
CA ILE A 400 -16.60 11.61 -32.24
C ILE A 400 -15.20 12.31 -32.29
N LYS A 401 -14.09 11.61 -32.01
CA LYS A 401 -12.85 12.18 -31.43
C LYS A 401 -11.60 12.00 -32.30
N ASN A 402 -11.72 11.73 -33.60
CA ASN A 402 -10.59 11.72 -34.56
C ASN A 402 -9.89 13.09 -34.71
N LEU A 403 -10.37 14.13 -34.03
CA LEU A 403 -9.78 15.45 -33.99
C LEU A 403 -9.19 15.81 -32.62
N LEU A 404 -9.33 15.01 -31.56
CA LEU A 404 -8.67 15.32 -30.29
C LEU A 404 -7.18 15.03 -30.37
N SER A 405 -6.37 15.86 -29.71
CA SER A 405 -4.92 15.69 -29.66
C SER A 405 -4.49 15.35 -28.25
N TYR A 406 -3.93 14.14 -28.09
CA TYR A 406 -3.31 13.71 -26.83
C TYR A 406 -2.21 14.69 -26.40
N LYS A 407 -1.29 15.03 -27.31
CA LYS A 407 -0.18 15.95 -27.03
C LYS A 407 -0.67 17.34 -26.61
N LEU A 408 -1.57 17.95 -27.38
CA LEU A 408 -2.04 19.31 -27.07
C LEU A 408 -2.93 19.33 -25.81
N THR A 409 -3.70 18.27 -25.56
CA THR A 409 -4.47 18.16 -24.31
C THR A 409 -3.53 18.00 -23.10
N LYS A 410 -2.47 17.20 -23.21
CA LYS A 410 -1.46 17.07 -22.16
C LYS A 410 -0.73 18.38 -21.86
N GLU A 411 -0.61 19.26 -22.85
CA GLU A 411 0.10 20.53 -22.69
C GLU A 411 -0.80 21.69 -22.25
N TYR A 412 -2.03 21.76 -22.77
CA TYR A 412 -2.92 22.93 -22.64
C TYR A 412 -4.35 22.59 -22.17
N GLY A 413 -4.67 21.31 -21.99
CA GLY A 413 -5.98 20.91 -21.48
C GLY A 413 -6.17 21.34 -20.02
N GLU A 414 -7.42 21.52 -19.62
CA GLU A 414 -7.80 22.02 -18.30
C GLU A 414 -8.76 21.07 -17.58
N SER A 415 -8.59 20.92 -16.26
CA SER A 415 -9.38 20.05 -15.39
C SER A 415 -10.33 20.87 -14.51
N ILE A 416 -11.61 20.56 -14.62
CA ILE A 416 -12.63 21.13 -13.74
C ILE A 416 -12.54 20.52 -12.33
N PRO A 417 -12.45 19.19 -12.15
CA PRO A 417 -12.31 18.58 -10.82
C PRO A 417 -11.11 19.10 -10.04
N ASN A 418 -9.93 19.22 -10.65
CA ASN A 418 -8.75 19.77 -9.94
C ASN A 418 -8.98 21.22 -9.53
N THR A 419 -9.63 22.01 -10.39
CA THR A 419 -9.98 23.40 -10.05
C THR A 419 -10.97 23.46 -8.89
N GLN A 420 -11.98 22.58 -8.87
CA GLN A 420 -12.92 22.47 -7.76
C GLN A 420 -12.22 22.07 -6.46
N GLN A 421 -11.33 21.07 -6.53
CA GLN A 421 -10.58 20.59 -5.39
C GLN A 421 -9.61 21.68 -4.86
N ALA A 422 -8.92 22.41 -5.73
CA ALA A 422 -8.07 23.53 -5.32
C ALA A 422 -8.87 24.63 -4.60
N LEU A 423 -10.08 24.95 -5.08
CA LEU A 423 -10.97 25.92 -4.43
C LEU A 423 -11.46 25.45 -3.05
N TYR A 424 -11.50 24.15 -2.80
CA TYR A 424 -11.81 23.57 -1.50
C TYR A 424 -10.58 23.56 -0.59
N VAL A 425 -9.45 23.04 -1.06
CA VAL A 425 -8.27 22.72 -0.25
C VAL A 425 -7.43 23.95 0.08
N LEU A 426 -7.12 24.81 -0.91
CA LEU A 426 -6.16 25.90 -0.74
C LEU A 426 -6.59 26.91 0.37
N PRO A 427 -7.88 27.26 0.53
CA PRO A 427 -8.30 28.09 1.66
C PRO A 427 -8.15 27.40 3.04
N LEU A 428 -8.34 26.08 3.10
CA LEU A 428 -8.22 25.33 4.35
C LEU A 428 -6.76 25.27 4.81
N ILE A 429 -5.84 24.89 3.93
CA ILE A 429 -4.40 24.88 4.26
C ILE A 429 -3.88 26.29 4.56
N SER A 430 -4.37 27.32 3.85
CA SER A 430 -4.05 28.73 4.14
C SER A 430 -4.40 29.08 5.59
N SER A 431 -5.57 28.64 6.06
CA SER A 431 -6.02 28.89 7.44
C SER A 431 -5.12 28.22 8.48
N ILE A 432 -4.61 27.02 8.19
CA ILE A 432 -3.70 26.27 9.06
C ILE A 432 -2.33 26.95 9.13
N VAL A 433 -1.74 27.33 7.99
CA VAL A 433 -0.37 27.83 7.95
C VAL A 433 -0.26 29.33 8.26
N LYS A 434 -1.38 30.08 8.29
CA LYS A 434 -1.39 31.54 8.46
C LYS A 434 -0.64 32.02 9.70
N THR A 435 -0.72 31.30 10.81
CA THR A 435 -0.07 31.72 12.06
C THR A 435 1.44 31.50 12.07
N VAL A 436 1.96 30.66 11.18
CA VAL A 436 3.38 30.29 11.11
C VAL A 436 4.07 30.83 9.86
N ASP A 437 3.33 31.09 8.79
CA ASP A 437 3.80 31.71 7.55
C ASP A 437 2.66 32.46 6.82
N GLU A 438 2.46 33.72 7.20
CA GLU A 438 1.43 34.59 6.62
C GLU A 438 1.64 34.85 5.11
N LYS A 439 2.90 34.88 4.66
CA LYS A 439 3.22 35.08 3.25
C LYS A 439 2.75 33.89 2.42
N PHE A 440 3.07 32.68 2.86
CA PHE A 440 2.62 31.47 2.19
C PHE A 440 1.10 31.32 2.24
N ALA A 441 0.47 31.61 3.39
CA ALA A 441 -1.00 31.63 3.50
C ALA A 441 -1.64 32.58 2.48
N SER A 442 -1.06 33.77 2.29
CA SER A 442 -1.54 34.75 1.30
C SER A 442 -1.33 34.27 -0.14
N GLN A 443 -0.20 33.61 -0.41
CA GLN A 443 0.09 33.02 -1.72
C GLN A 443 -0.94 31.95 -2.10
N LEU A 444 -1.34 31.07 -1.17
CA LEU A 444 -2.37 30.04 -1.40
C LEU A 444 -3.71 30.64 -1.85
N LEU A 445 -4.00 31.88 -1.45
CA LEU A 445 -5.26 32.56 -1.77
C LEU A 445 -5.19 33.40 -3.06
N SER A 446 -4.01 33.64 -3.64
CA SER A 446 -3.84 34.62 -4.72
C SER A 446 -4.61 34.26 -6.00
N HIS A 447 -4.86 32.98 -6.24
CA HIS A 447 -5.54 32.48 -7.45
C HIS A 447 -7.02 32.10 -7.20
N ILE A 448 -7.51 32.14 -5.96
CA ILE A 448 -8.85 31.61 -5.62
C ILE A 448 -9.97 32.34 -6.37
N ASN A 449 -9.90 33.67 -6.43
CA ASN A 449 -10.94 34.46 -7.09
C ASN A 449 -10.98 34.23 -8.61
N SER A 450 -9.82 34.13 -9.27
CA SER A 450 -9.75 33.86 -10.71
C SER A 450 -10.23 32.44 -11.03
N LEU A 451 -9.76 31.43 -10.28
CA LEU A 451 -10.21 30.04 -10.41
C LEU A 451 -11.73 29.92 -10.23
N LYS A 452 -12.30 30.59 -9.22
CA LYS A 452 -13.75 30.59 -8.95
C LYS A 452 -14.54 31.21 -10.10
N GLN A 453 -14.06 32.29 -10.69
CA GLN A 453 -14.70 32.92 -11.84
C GLN A 453 -14.62 32.03 -13.09
N ALA A 454 -13.47 31.39 -13.34
CA ALA A 454 -13.29 30.45 -14.44
C ALA A 454 -14.20 29.23 -14.30
N LEU A 455 -14.26 28.63 -13.10
CA LEU A 455 -15.10 27.48 -12.80
C LEU A 455 -16.60 27.78 -13.01
N LYS A 456 -17.08 28.95 -12.61
CA LYS A 456 -18.49 29.35 -12.85
C LYS A 456 -18.88 29.31 -14.33
N LYS A 457 -17.96 29.62 -15.23
CA LYS A 457 -18.20 29.56 -16.69
C LYS A 457 -18.36 28.13 -17.20
N GLN A 458 -17.97 27.13 -16.41
CA GLN A 458 -18.06 25.71 -16.76
C GLN A 458 -19.37 25.06 -16.31
N PHE A 459 -20.24 25.78 -15.60
CA PHE A 459 -21.58 25.30 -15.31
C PHE A 459 -22.46 25.50 -16.54
N ASN A 460 -23.00 24.42 -17.09
CA ASN A 460 -23.77 24.45 -18.34
C ASN A 460 -25.29 24.66 -18.14
N GLY A 461 -25.73 24.91 -16.89
CA GLY A 461 -27.14 25.01 -16.50
C GLY A 461 -27.65 23.81 -15.70
N TYR A 462 -26.99 22.66 -15.80
CA TYR A 462 -27.38 21.42 -15.11
C TYR A 462 -26.26 20.88 -14.22
N TYR A 463 -25.03 20.83 -14.76
CA TYR A 463 -23.85 20.31 -14.09
C TYR A 463 -22.60 21.06 -14.57
N PHE A 464 -21.47 20.81 -13.92
CA PHE A 464 -20.18 21.30 -14.37
C PHE A 464 -19.64 20.44 -15.51
N ASN A 465 -19.03 21.06 -16.52
CA ASN A 465 -18.25 20.34 -17.53
C ASN A 465 -17.11 19.55 -16.86
N ARG A 466 -16.68 18.46 -17.48
CA ARG A 466 -15.64 17.56 -16.93
C ARG A 466 -14.23 18.09 -17.16
N ALA A 467 -13.95 18.57 -18.36
CA ALA A 467 -12.63 19.07 -18.76
C ALA A 467 -12.73 19.97 -20.00
N ILE A 468 -11.65 20.70 -20.31
CA ILE A 468 -11.46 21.40 -21.58
C ILE A 468 -10.25 20.77 -22.27
N PHE A 469 -10.48 20.05 -23.36
CA PHE A 469 -9.45 19.36 -24.13
C PHE A 469 -9.01 20.19 -25.33
N LYS A 470 -7.96 19.74 -26.03
CA LYS A 470 -7.52 20.37 -27.27
C LYS A 470 -7.68 19.42 -28.45
N ASN A 471 -8.16 19.98 -29.56
CA ASN A 471 -8.16 19.29 -30.84
C ASN A 471 -6.80 19.42 -31.56
N ILE A 472 -6.61 18.74 -32.69
CA ILE A 472 -5.39 18.78 -33.52
C ILE A 472 -5.03 20.18 -34.06
N PHE A 473 -5.97 21.13 -33.98
CA PHE A 473 -5.78 22.54 -34.34
C PHE A 473 -5.60 23.44 -33.11
N ASN A 474 -5.35 22.87 -31.93
CA ASN A 474 -5.24 23.55 -30.65
C ASN A 474 -6.48 24.37 -30.22
N LYS A 475 -7.66 24.05 -30.76
CA LYS A 475 -8.93 24.65 -30.30
C LYS A 475 -9.47 23.89 -29.11
N SER A 476 -10.02 24.62 -28.16
CA SER A 476 -10.67 24.08 -26.97
C SER A 476 -11.90 23.25 -27.35
N VAL A 477 -12.00 22.06 -26.79
CA VAL A 477 -13.13 21.14 -26.90
C VAL A 477 -13.64 20.87 -25.48
N ILE A 478 -14.85 21.33 -25.18
CA ILE A 478 -15.45 21.15 -23.86
C ILE A 478 -15.96 19.71 -23.76
N LEU A 479 -15.47 18.99 -22.75
CA LEU A 479 -15.95 17.67 -22.39
C LEU A 479 -17.05 17.81 -21.34
N SER A 480 -18.26 17.37 -21.67
CA SER A 480 -19.41 17.32 -20.76
C SER A 480 -19.84 15.85 -20.56
N ASP A 481 -20.70 15.59 -19.57
CA ASP A 481 -21.12 14.24 -19.15
C ASP A 481 -21.58 13.34 -20.30
N LEU A 482 -22.25 13.89 -21.32
CA LEU A 482 -22.74 13.16 -22.50
C LEU A 482 -21.65 12.64 -23.45
N ASN A 483 -20.38 12.99 -23.23
CA ASN A 483 -19.23 12.61 -24.07
C ASN A 483 -18.25 11.63 -23.39
N LEU A 484 -18.56 11.22 -22.17
CA LEU A 484 -17.84 10.22 -21.40
C LEU A 484 -18.59 8.89 -21.55
N GLN A 485 -18.01 7.94 -22.30
CA GLN A 485 -18.43 6.55 -22.14
C GLN A 485 -17.80 6.07 -20.84
N ALA A 486 -18.64 5.65 -19.90
CA ALA A 486 -18.25 4.94 -18.69
C ALA A 486 -17.48 3.65 -19.05
#